data_AF-A0A7W0EZW0-F1
#
_entry.id   AF-A0A7W0EZW0-F1
#
_cell.length_a   1.000
_cell.length_b   1.000
_cell.length_c   1.000
_cell.angle_alpha   90.00
_cell.angle_beta   90.00
_cell.angle_gamma   90.00
#
_symmetry.space_group_name_H-M   'P 1'
#
loop_
_entity.id
_entity.type
_entity.pdbx_description
1 polymer ?
#
loop_
_entity_poly.entity_id
_entity_poly.type
_entity_poly.pdbx_seq_one_letter_code
_entity_poly.pdbx_strand_id
1 'polypeptide(L)' 'MGPLAEVVHDIDLKDEKYVRSETAGFNALLTGLVSAHLEDDHRMAEGYCLFDNLYSYYQRQRRG' A
#
# COMPACT_ATOMS: atom_id res chain seq x y z
N MET A 1 14.91 -1.17 4.40
CA MET A 1 13.52 -1.49 3.99
C MET A 1 13.46 -1.42 2.47
N GLY A 2 12.56 -2.17 1.82
CA GLY A 2 12.26 -1.97 0.39
C GLY A 2 11.18 -0.89 0.21
N PRO A 3 10.97 -0.32 -0.99
CA PRO A 3 10.03 0.79 -1.19
C PRO A 3 8.61 0.50 -0.71
N LEU A 4 8.11 -0.73 -0.91
CA LEU A 4 6.81 -1.13 -0.38
C LEU A 4 6.76 -1.11 1.15
N ALA A 5 7.81 -1.62 1.80
CA ALA A 5 7.88 -1.64 3.26
C ALA A 5 7.97 -0.22 3.86
N GLU A 6 8.55 0.72 3.12
CA GLU A 6 8.59 2.14 3.51
C GLU A 6 7.21 2.79 3.42
N VAL A 7 6.44 2.51 2.35
CA VAL A 7 5.03 2.96 2.26
C VAL A 7 4.20 2.39 3.41
N VAL A 8 4.32 1.09 3.70
CA VAL A 8 3.61 0.45 4.82
C VAL A 8 4.01 1.09 6.15
N HIS A 9 5.30 1.34 6.35
CA HIS A 9 5.82 1.96 7.58
C HIS A 9 5.20 3.34 7.82
N ASP A 10 5.21 4.21 6.81
CA ASP A 10 4.68 5.56 6.95
C ASP A 10 3.17 5.54 7.23
N ILE A 11 2.42 4.59 6.65
CA ILE A 11 0.98 4.44 6.91
C ILE A 11 0.71 3.89 8.32
N ASP A 12 1.38 2.81 8.71
CA ASP A 12 1.15 2.11 9.97
C ASP A 12 1.60 2.93 11.18
N LEU A 13 2.82 3.47 11.13
CA LEU A 13 3.36 4.28 12.22
C LEU A 13 2.92 5.73 12.16
N LYS A 14 2.27 6.17 11.08
CA LYS A 14 1.88 7.57 10.83
C LYS A 14 3.07 8.53 10.97
N ASP A 15 4.25 8.03 10.60
CA ASP A 15 5.51 8.75 10.62
C ASP A 15 5.88 9.08 9.17
N GLU A 16 6.12 10.35 8.87
CA GLU A 16 6.51 10.81 7.53
C GLU A 16 8.02 10.62 7.33
N LYS A 17 8.53 9.42 7.62
CA LYS A 17 9.96 9.15 7.62
C LYS A 17 10.51 8.97 6.22
N TYR A 18 9.80 8.21 5.38
CA TYR A 18 10.27 7.86 4.04
C TYR A 18 9.65 8.73 2.94
N VAL A 19 8.40 9.18 3.13
CA VAL A 19 7.69 10.18 2.30
C VAL A 19 7.67 9.81 0.81
N ARG A 20 7.40 8.55 0.51
CA ARG A 20 7.26 8.09 -0.89
C ARG A 20 6.05 8.76 -1.54
N SER A 21 6.17 9.10 -2.83
CA SER A 21 5.08 9.71 -3.61
C SER A 21 3.81 8.86 -3.64
N GLU A 22 3.96 7.54 -3.57
CA GLU A 22 2.83 6.60 -3.59
C GLU A 22 2.09 6.52 -2.25
N THR A 23 2.68 6.94 -1.12
CA THR A 23 2.15 6.70 0.23
C THR A 23 0.74 7.27 0.40
N ALA A 24 0.51 8.53 0.05
CA ALA A 24 -0.78 9.19 0.24
C ALA A 24 -1.89 8.53 -0.61
N GLY A 25 -1.58 8.21 -1.87
CA GLY A 25 -2.52 7.56 -2.78
C GLY A 25 -2.87 6.15 -2.32
N PHE A 26 -1.87 5.38 -1.89
CA PHE A 26 -2.08 4.03 -1.40
C PHE A 26 -2.91 4.01 -0.10
N ASN A 27 -2.66 4.94 0.81
CA ASN A 27 -3.48 5.11 2.02
C ASN A 27 -4.95 5.43 1.70
N ALA A 28 -5.20 6.30 0.71
CA ALA A 28 -6.57 6.62 0.28
C ALA A 28 -7.29 5.39 -0.28
N LEU A 29 -6.61 4.55 -1.06
CA LEU A 29 -7.17 3.29 -1.58
C LEU A 29 -7.50 2.30 -0.46
N LEU A 30 -6.59 2.09 0.49
CA LEU A 30 -6.84 1.22 1.65
C LEU A 30 -8.01 1.72 2.50
N THR A 31 -8.10 3.03 2.72
CA THR A 31 -9.22 3.65 3.45
C THR A 31 -10.55 3.41 2.73
N GLY A 32 -10.57 3.58 1.40
CA GLY A 32 -11.74 3.29 0.58
C GLY A 32 -12.14 1.81 0.63
N LEU A 33 -11.16 0.90 0.54
CA LEU A 33 -11.38 -0.54 0.62
C LEU A 33 -12.04 -0.95 1.94
N VAL A 34 -11.49 -0.48 3.07
CA VAL A 34 -12.03 -0.76 4.40
C VAL A 34 -13.45 -0.21 4.57
N SER A 35 -13.74 0.94 3.94
CA SER A 35 -15.05 1.58 3.98
C SER A 35 -16.08 0.87 3.09
N ALA A 36 -15.66 0.29 1.96
CA ALA A 36 -16.53 -0.36 0.99
C ALA A 36 -16.93 -1.78 1.42
N HIS A 37 -16.05 -2.49 2.12
CA HIS A 37 -16.27 -3.87 2.53
C HIS A 37 -16.28 -3.99 4.05
N LEU A 38 -17.34 -4.57 4.62
CA LEU A 38 -17.45 -4.80 6.07
C LEU A 38 -16.78 -6.10 6.51
N GLU A 39 -16.75 -7.09 5.61
CA GLU A 39 -16.21 -8.42 5.87
C GLU A 39 -14.70 -8.44 5.65
N ASP A 40 -13.98 -9.02 6.62
CA ASP A 40 -12.52 -9.05 6.59
C ASP A 40 -11.98 -9.89 5.43
N ASP A 41 -12.67 -10.95 5.02
CA ASP A 41 -12.24 -11.80 3.90
C ASP A 41 -12.17 -11.03 2.58
N HIS A 42 -13.16 -10.16 2.31
CA HIS A 42 -13.15 -9.30 1.13
C HIS A 42 -12.05 -8.23 1.21
N ARG A 43 -11.85 -7.62 2.38
CA ARG A 43 -10.74 -6.68 2.61
C ARG A 43 -9.38 -7.33 2.39
N MET A 44 -9.20 -8.56 2.87
CA MET A 44 -7.95 -9.30 2.69
C MET A 44 -7.71 -9.62 1.21
N ALA A 45 -8.70 -10.19 0.52
CA ALA A 45 -8.56 -10.57 -0.89
C ALA A 45 -8.20 -9.37 -1.79
N GLU A 46 -8.94 -8.26 -1.68
CA GLU A 46 -8.67 -7.07 -2.47
C GLU A 46 -7.41 -6.32 -1.99
N GLY A 47 -7.16 -6.30 -0.69
CA GLY A 47 -5.96 -5.72 -0.09
C GLY A 47 -4.69 -6.38 -0.63
N TYR A 48 -4.64 -7.71 -0.68
CA TYR A 48 -3.51 -8.45 -1.27
C TYR A 48 -3.25 -8.03 -2.71
N CYS A 49 -4.29 -7.88 -3.53
CA CYS A 49 -4.16 -7.42 -4.90
C CYS A 49 -3.54 -6.01 -4.99
N LEU A 50 -3.93 -5.08 -4.10
CA LEU A 50 -3.33 -3.74 -4.04
C LEU A 50 -1.83 -3.80 -3.69
N PHE A 51 -1.47 -4.60 -2.69
CA PHE A 51 -0.07 -4.78 -2.28
C PHE A 51 0.78 -5.41 -3.40
N ASP A 52 0.28 -6.44 -4.07
CA ASP A 52 0.97 -7.12 -5.17
C ASP A 52 1.20 -6.19 -6.37
N ASN A 53 0.22 -5.33 -6.68
CA ASN A 53 0.33 -4.35 -7.75
C ASN A 53 1.41 -3.30 -7.43
N LEU A 54 1.42 -2.77 -6.20
CA LEU A 54 2.44 -1.79 -5.78
C LEU A 54 3.83 -2.42 -5.70
N TYR A 55 3.93 -3.67 -5.22
CA TYR A 55 5.18 -4.43 -5.25
C TYR A 55 5.70 -4.59 -6.68
N SER A 56 4.84 -5.01 -7.61
CA SER A 56 5.17 -5.21 -9.01
C SER A 56 5.62 -3.93 -9.70
N TYR A 57 5.00 -2.79 -9.38
CA TYR A 57 5.42 -1.47 -9.84
C TYR A 57 6.87 -1.17 -9.42
N TYR A 58 7.21 -1.32 -8.14
CA TYR A 58 8.57 -1.09 -7.66
C TYR A 58 9.59 -2.09 -8.22
N GLN A 59 9.19 -3.35 -8.45
CA GLN A 59 10.05 -4.33 -9.11
C GLN A 59 10.40 -3.94 -10.55
N ARG A 60 9.43 -3.36 -11.29
CA ARG A 60 9.68 -2.85 -12.66
C ARG A 60 10.63 -1.66 -12.65
N GLN A 61 10.45 -0.71 -11.72
CA GLN A 61 11.35 0.43 -11.60
C GLN A 61 12.80 0.04 -11.30
N ARG A 62 13.03 -1.01 -10.50
CA ARG A 62 14.38 -1.50 -10.19
C ARG A 62 15.10 -2.15 -11.37
N ARG A 63 14.36 -2.53 -12.42
CA ARG A 63 14.89 -3.20 -13.62
C ARG A 63 15.14 -2.21 -14.77
N GLY A 64 14.65 -0.98 -14.64
CA GLY A 64 14.85 0.10 -15.61
C GLY A 64 16.05 0.97 -15.31
#